data_AF-A0A8J0R7T5-F1
#
_entry.id   AF-A0A8J0R7T5-F1
#
_cell.length_a   1.000
_cell.length_b   1.000
_cell.length_c   1.000
_cell.angle_alpha   90.00
_cell.angle_beta   90.00
_cell.angle_gamma   90.00
#
_symmetry.space_group_name_H-M   'P 1'
#
loop_
_entity.id
_entity.type
_entity.pdbx_description
1 polymer ?
#
loop_
_entity_poly.entity_id
_entity_poly.type
_entity_poly.pdbx_seq_one_letter_code
_entity_poly.pdbx_strand_id
1 'polypeptide(L)'
;MRDLLKLLYVFPSLISSGYSLKCMVCFAPGAPNCTGNSETCPAGTVCSSTYTVKTEGGIKVSEFSGRTCMPPDQCQEPGSFSTSNSTFKKGFSCCNTDNCTPAPLTLPDDNVNPNGLTCPTCTLDGAGFCNTGETMQCTGNENNCLVQITKMSGAVSSSGVLRGCASPSICRIGSQSISANGINVDVEITCTGGSNGVNSVVSYPLAAFLLLKLFDF
;
A
#
# COMPACT_ATOMS: atom_id res chain seq x y z
N MET A 1 -11.87 -58.00 34.92
CA MET A 1 -10.54 -57.35 35.00
C MET A 1 -9.87 -57.55 33.65
N ARG A 2 -9.33 -56.46 33.08
CA ARG A 2 -8.62 -56.34 31.79
C ARG A 2 -9.49 -56.32 30.55
N ASP A 3 -9.34 -55.41 29.59
CA ASP A 3 -8.57 -54.16 29.49
C ASP A 3 -9.18 -53.38 28.31
N LEU A 4 -9.24 -52.06 28.45
CA LEU A 4 -9.63 -51.11 27.41
C LEU A 4 -8.67 -51.18 26.21
N LEU A 5 -9.19 -51.24 24.98
CA LEU A 5 -8.49 -50.66 23.82
C LEU A 5 -9.39 -49.60 23.16
N LYS A 6 -9.24 -48.35 23.63
CA LYS A 6 -9.70 -47.17 22.91
C LYS A 6 -8.71 -46.94 21.76
N LEU A 7 -9.13 -47.24 20.53
CA LEU A 7 -8.41 -46.81 19.32
C LEU A 7 -8.57 -45.28 19.21
N LEU A 8 -7.60 -44.53 19.76
CA LEU A 8 -7.47 -43.10 19.50
C LEU A 8 -6.86 -42.94 18.11
N TYR A 9 -7.70 -42.63 17.13
CA TYR A 9 -7.27 -42.11 15.84
C TYR A 9 -6.60 -40.75 16.07
N VAL A 10 -5.28 -40.75 16.18
CA VAL A 10 -4.47 -39.53 16.12
C VAL A 10 -4.48 -39.10 14.66
N PHE A 11 -5.36 -38.18 14.29
CA PHE A 11 -5.22 -37.43 13.05
C PHE A 11 -3.86 -36.72 13.11
N PRO A 12 -2.94 -36.97 12.17
CA PRO A 12 -1.79 -36.10 12.04
C PRO A 12 -2.35 -34.73 11.67
N SER A 13 -2.35 -33.81 12.64
CA SER A 13 -2.41 -32.40 12.32
C SER A 13 -1.24 -32.16 11.37
N LEU A 14 -1.51 -32.00 10.07
CA LEU A 14 -0.55 -31.42 9.15
C LEU A 14 -0.27 -30.04 9.71
N ILE A 15 0.79 -29.94 10.50
CA ILE A 15 1.42 -28.66 10.80
C ILE A 15 1.90 -28.21 9.42
N SER A 16 1.10 -27.38 8.77
CA SER A 16 1.56 -26.57 7.65
C SER A 16 2.74 -25.79 8.20
N SER A 17 3.95 -26.33 8.05
CA SER A 17 5.18 -25.60 8.23
C SER A 17 5.08 -24.44 7.25
N GLY A 18 4.67 -23.27 7.75
CA GLY A 18 4.59 -22.06 6.96
C GLY A 18 5.99 -21.78 6.45
N TYR A 19 6.27 -22.18 5.22
CA TYR A 19 7.55 -21.95 4.58
C TYR A 19 7.77 -20.43 4.56
N SER A 20 8.78 -20.00 5.30
CA SER A 20 9.19 -18.61 5.34
C SER A 20 10.20 -18.41 4.20
N LEU A 21 9.76 -17.67 3.19
CA LEU A 21 10.52 -17.35 2.00
C LEU A 21 11.67 -16.40 2.35
N LYS A 22 12.81 -16.51 1.69
CA LYS A 22 13.86 -15.49 1.73
C LYS A 22 13.79 -14.60 0.51
N CYS A 23 13.68 -13.30 0.69
CA CYS A 23 13.59 -12.34 -0.40
C CYS A 23 14.69 -11.28 -0.31
N MET A 24 15.15 -10.82 -1.47
CA MET A 24 15.98 -9.62 -1.51
C MET A 24 15.14 -8.41 -1.09
N VAL A 25 15.60 -7.66 -0.10
CA VAL A 25 14.97 -6.42 0.37
C VAL A 25 15.89 -5.24 0.02
N CYS A 26 15.35 -4.25 -0.68
CA CYS A 26 16.08 -3.05 -1.08
C CYS A 26 15.15 -1.88 -1.39
N PHE A 27 15.70 -0.67 -1.33
CA PHE A 27 15.04 0.55 -1.79
C PHE A 27 16.07 1.44 -2.48
N ALA A 28 15.80 1.87 -3.71
CA ALA A 28 16.68 2.77 -4.46
C ALA A 28 15.88 3.92 -5.09
N PRO A 29 15.97 5.14 -4.55
CA PRO A 29 15.49 6.34 -5.23
C PRO A 29 16.41 6.67 -6.43
N GLY A 30 15.81 7.12 -7.53
CA GLY A 30 16.52 7.54 -8.74
C GLY A 30 17.08 6.39 -9.59
N ALA A 31 16.72 5.14 -9.31
CA ALA A 31 17.19 3.97 -10.06
C ALA A 31 16.05 3.01 -10.41
N PRO A 32 16.07 2.39 -11.61
CA PRO A 32 15.03 1.46 -12.05
C PRO A 32 15.10 0.10 -11.36
N ASN A 33 16.24 -0.23 -10.75
CA ASN A 33 16.46 -1.47 -10.04
C ASN A 33 17.25 -1.21 -8.77
N CYS A 34 17.10 -2.09 -7.79
CA CYS A 34 17.87 -2.08 -6.56
C CYS A 34 18.40 -3.47 -6.23
N THR A 35 19.50 -3.48 -5.47
CA THR A 35 20.09 -4.69 -4.89
C THR A 35 20.21 -4.47 -3.39
N GLY A 36 19.99 -5.53 -2.62
CA GLY A 36 20.12 -5.48 -1.17
C GLY A 36 20.29 -6.86 -0.57
N ASN A 37 19.94 -6.98 0.70
CA ASN A 37 20.18 -8.19 1.48
C ASN A 37 19.05 -9.19 1.31
N SER A 38 19.38 -10.48 1.46
CA SER A 38 18.37 -11.53 1.56
C SER A 38 17.83 -11.58 2.98
N GLU A 39 16.53 -11.35 3.13
CA GLU A 39 15.83 -11.32 4.41
C GLU A 39 14.73 -12.38 4.47
N THR A 40 14.50 -12.90 5.67
CA THR A 40 13.46 -13.90 5.93
C THR A 40 12.10 -13.22 6.03
N CYS A 41 11.18 -13.56 5.14
CA CYS A 41 9.86 -12.96 5.06
C CYS A 41 8.85 -13.57 6.04
N PRO A 42 7.82 -12.80 6.47
CA PRO A 42 6.70 -13.37 7.21
C PRO A 42 6.05 -14.53 6.46
N ALA A 43 5.57 -15.53 7.19
CA ALA A 43 4.89 -16.67 6.60
C ALA A 43 3.66 -16.22 5.79
N GLY A 44 3.46 -16.81 4.61
CA GLY A 44 2.34 -16.48 3.72
C GLY A 44 2.56 -15.26 2.83
N THR A 45 3.79 -14.72 2.76
CA THR A 45 4.15 -13.63 1.83
C THR A 45 4.98 -14.13 0.66
N VAL A 46 5.11 -13.29 -0.38
CA VAL A 46 5.91 -13.53 -1.59
C VAL A 46 6.97 -12.44 -1.78
N CYS A 47 8.01 -12.73 -2.56
CA CYS A 47 8.98 -11.71 -2.96
C CYS A 47 8.33 -10.77 -3.97
N SER A 48 8.45 -9.47 -3.73
CA SER A 48 7.92 -8.41 -4.60
C SER A 48 9.03 -7.53 -5.12
N SER A 49 8.93 -7.14 -6.39
CA SER A 49 9.62 -5.99 -6.96
C SER A 49 8.59 -4.92 -7.31
N THR A 50 8.95 -3.68 -7.05
CA THR A 50 8.16 -2.49 -7.33
C THR A 50 9.00 -1.52 -8.14
N TYR A 51 8.38 -0.91 -9.15
CA TYR A 51 8.95 0.22 -9.87
C TYR A 51 7.92 1.34 -9.93
N THR A 52 8.30 2.52 -9.46
CA THR A 52 7.44 3.71 -9.44
C THR A 52 8.08 4.82 -10.27
N VAL A 53 7.30 5.43 -11.16
CA VAL A 53 7.70 6.60 -11.93
C VAL A 53 6.79 7.77 -11.58
N LYS A 54 7.39 8.92 -11.28
CA LYS A 54 6.67 10.19 -11.16
C LYS A 54 6.87 11.01 -12.43
N THR A 55 5.76 11.48 -12.99
CA THR A 55 5.74 12.39 -14.12
C THR A 55 5.05 13.70 -13.75
N GLU A 56 5.56 14.81 -14.27
CA GLU A 56 4.93 16.14 -14.21
C GLU A 56 4.83 16.67 -15.63
N GLY A 57 3.63 17.06 -16.06
CA GLY A 57 3.38 17.47 -17.46
C GLY A 57 3.76 16.39 -18.49
N GLY A 58 3.67 15.11 -18.13
CA GLY A 58 4.07 13.97 -18.98
C GLY A 58 5.58 13.70 -19.04
N ILE A 59 6.40 14.49 -18.36
CA ILE A 59 7.86 14.31 -18.31
C ILE A 59 8.24 13.56 -17.04
N LYS A 60 9.06 12.51 -17.16
CA LYS A 60 9.61 11.80 -16.00
C LYS A 60 10.51 12.73 -15.18
N VAL A 61 10.13 12.98 -13.93
CA VAL A 61 10.89 13.82 -12.99
C VAL A 61 11.59 13.01 -11.90
N SER A 62 11.07 11.83 -11.55
CA SER A 62 11.74 10.91 -10.62
C SER A 62 11.29 9.47 -10.82
N GLU A 63 12.09 8.55 -10.31
CA GLU A 63 11.80 7.12 -10.30
C GLU A 63 12.30 6.47 -9.02
N PHE A 64 11.70 5.34 -8.66
CA PHE A 64 12.04 4.59 -7.45
C PHE A 64 11.88 3.11 -7.73
N SER A 65 12.80 2.30 -7.24
CA SER A 65 12.65 0.84 -7.22
C SER A 65 12.75 0.30 -5.80
N GLY A 66 12.03 -0.78 -5.55
CA GLY A 66 12.03 -1.43 -4.25
C GLY A 66 11.82 -2.93 -4.38
N ARG A 67 12.40 -3.68 -3.46
CA ARG A 67 12.10 -5.10 -3.27
C ARG A 67 11.75 -5.34 -1.81
N THR A 68 10.70 -6.12 -1.57
CA THR A 68 10.16 -6.38 -0.23
C THR A 68 9.42 -7.72 -0.20
N CYS A 69 9.03 -8.15 0.99
CA CYS A 69 8.03 -9.20 1.20
C CYS A 69 6.63 -8.57 1.15
N MET A 70 5.68 -9.18 0.45
CA MET A 70 4.30 -8.68 0.44
C MET A 70 3.25 -9.79 0.41
N PRO A 71 2.01 -9.52 0.86
CA PRO A 71 0.88 -10.43 0.67
C PRO A 71 0.62 -10.75 -0.80
N PRO A 72 0.33 -12.01 -1.17
CA PRO A 72 0.13 -12.41 -2.57
C PRO A 72 -0.99 -11.64 -3.28
N ASP A 73 -2.06 -11.27 -2.58
CA ASP A 73 -3.24 -10.54 -3.09
C ASP A 73 -2.96 -9.07 -3.45
N GLN A 74 -1.89 -8.51 -2.88
CA GLN A 74 -1.40 -7.19 -3.23
C GLN A 74 -0.46 -7.21 -4.44
N CYS A 75 -0.10 -8.40 -4.93
CA CYS A 75 0.79 -8.55 -6.05
C CYS A 75 0.06 -9.08 -7.28
N GLN A 76 -0.32 -8.19 -8.19
CA GLN A 76 -0.73 -8.56 -9.56
C GLN A 76 -1.16 -7.38 -10.41
N GLU A 77 -1.54 -6.26 -9.81
CA GLU A 77 -2.13 -5.16 -10.56
C GLU A 77 -1.24 -3.91 -10.51
N PRO A 78 -0.74 -3.42 -11.66
CA PRO A 78 -0.18 -2.09 -11.72
C PRO A 78 -1.24 -1.07 -11.29
N GLY A 79 -0.78 0.09 -10.84
CA GLY A 79 -1.65 1.14 -10.35
C GLY A 79 -1.07 2.51 -10.61
N SER A 80 -1.97 3.49 -10.70
CA SER A 80 -1.61 4.89 -10.69
C SER A 80 -2.30 5.64 -9.57
N PHE A 81 -1.70 6.75 -9.19
CA PHE A 81 -2.33 7.81 -8.43
C PHE A 81 -1.81 9.15 -8.92
N SER A 82 -2.66 10.17 -8.88
CA SER A 82 -2.36 11.48 -9.45
C SER A 82 -2.82 12.60 -8.53
N THR A 83 -2.10 13.70 -8.57
CA THR A 83 -2.53 15.02 -8.09
C THR A 83 -2.75 15.93 -9.29
N SER A 84 -3.14 17.19 -9.07
CA SER A 84 -3.28 18.18 -10.15
C SER A 84 -2.00 18.40 -10.98
N ASN A 85 -0.82 18.19 -10.37
CA ASN A 85 0.47 18.52 -10.99
C ASN A 85 1.32 17.29 -11.33
N SER A 86 1.04 16.13 -10.73
CA SER A 86 1.89 14.95 -10.83
C SER A 86 1.07 13.68 -11.00
N THR A 87 1.60 12.76 -11.80
CA THR A 87 1.09 11.39 -11.91
C THR A 87 2.18 10.43 -11.45
N PHE A 88 1.77 9.45 -10.66
CA PHE A 88 2.63 8.37 -10.19
C PHE A 88 2.11 7.07 -10.77
N LYS A 89 2.99 6.33 -11.43
CA LYS A 89 2.72 5.02 -11.99
C LYS A 89 3.54 3.98 -11.25
N LYS A 90 2.89 2.92 -10.77
CA LYS A 90 3.51 1.86 -9.98
C LYS A 90 3.26 0.51 -10.63
N GLY A 91 4.34 -0.18 -10.95
CA GLY A 91 4.33 -1.57 -11.42
C GLY A 91 4.71 -2.52 -10.29
N PHE A 92 4.13 -3.72 -10.31
CA PHE A 92 4.44 -4.81 -9.38
C PHE A 92 4.75 -6.10 -10.11
N SER A 93 5.64 -6.90 -9.53
CA SER A 93 5.95 -8.23 -10.00
C SER A 93 6.37 -9.08 -8.81
N CYS A 94 5.89 -10.32 -8.72
CA CYS A 94 6.22 -11.21 -7.62
C CYS A 94 6.58 -12.62 -8.04
N CYS A 95 7.19 -13.32 -7.10
CA CYS A 95 7.57 -14.72 -7.22
C CYS A 95 7.63 -15.38 -5.83
N ASN A 96 7.54 -16.70 -5.81
CA ASN A 96 7.29 -17.51 -4.62
C ASN A 96 8.43 -18.48 -4.29
N THR A 97 9.65 -18.23 -4.78
CA THR A 97 10.86 -19.01 -4.46
C THR A 97 11.95 -18.14 -3.88
N ASP A 98 12.84 -18.71 -3.08
CA ASP A 98 13.89 -17.95 -2.40
C ASP A 98 14.74 -17.13 -3.39
N ASN A 99 14.90 -15.83 -3.08
CA ASN A 99 15.69 -14.85 -3.83
C ASN A 99 15.43 -14.86 -5.35
N CYS A 100 14.20 -15.15 -5.73
CA CYS A 100 13.78 -15.10 -7.12
C CYS A 100 13.95 -13.70 -7.71
N THR A 101 14.14 -13.66 -9.02
CA THR A 101 14.09 -12.42 -9.79
C THR A 101 12.68 -12.29 -10.36
N PRO A 102 11.89 -11.30 -9.94
CA PRO A 102 10.53 -11.16 -10.44
C PRO A 102 10.52 -10.85 -11.95
N ALA A 103 9.42 -11.22 -12.61
CA ALA A 103 9.21 -10.97 -14.04
C ALA A 103 9.29 -9.46 -14.37
N PRO A 104 9.53 -9.09 -15.64
CA PRO A 104 9.50 -7.70 -16.08
C PRO A 104 8.21 -7.00 -15.64
N LEU A 105 8.35 -5.78 -15.11
CA LEU A 105 7.25 -4.98 -14.61
C LEU A 105 6.60 -4.20 -15.76
N THR A 106 5.27 -4.12 -15.74
CA THR A 106 4.50 -3.22 -16.60
C THR A 106 3.96 -2.06 -15.77
N LEU A 107 4.10 -0.84 -16.29
CA LEU A 107 3.40 0.32 -15.75
C LEU A 107 2.00 0.41 -16.38
N PRO A 108 1.01 1.00 -15.69
CA PRO A 108 -0.30 1.20 -16.29
C PRO A 108 -0.21 2.14 -17.50
N ASP A 109 -1.06 1.91 -18.51
CA ASP A 109 -1.19 2.77 -19.67
C ASP A 109 -1.71 4.17 -19.28
N ASP A 110 -1.36 5.18 -20.07
CA ASP A 110 -1.93 6.51 -19.90
C ASP A 110 -3.38 6.55 -20.38
N ASN A 111 -4.26 7.06 -19.52
CA ASN A 111 -5.62 7.38 -19.90
C ASN A 111 -6.06 8.68 -19.23
N VAL A 112 -5.94 9.77 -19.98
CA VAL A 112 -6.25 11.12 -19.52
C VAL A 112 -7.73 11.49 -19.66
N ASN A 113 -8.58 10.55 -20.10
CA ASN A 113 -10.01 10.83 -20.23
C ASN A 113 -10.64 10.95 -18.84
N PRO A 114 -11.38 12.04 -18.54
CA PRO A 114 -12.08 12.17 -17.27
C PRO A 114 -13.07 11.03 -17.02
N ASN A 115 -13.08 10.48 -15.82
CA ASN A 115 -13.96 9.37 -15.43
C ASN A 115 -15.21 9.84 -14.65
N GLY A 116 -15.36 11.14 -14.43
CA GLY A 116 -16.49 11.76 -13.73
C GLY A 116 -16.36 11.87 -12.22
N LEU A 117 -15.31 11.28 -11.61
CA LEU A 117 -14.99 11.48 -10.20
C LEU A 117 -14.19 12.78 -10.01
N THR A 118 -14.50 13.53 -8.95
CA THR A 118 -13.76 14.73 -8.54
C THR A 118 -13.25 14.53 -7.13
N CYS A 119 -11.95 14.76 -6.92
CA CYS A 119 -11.30 14.59 -5.62
C CYS A 119 -10.56 15.86 -5.17
N PRO A 120 -10.43 16.10 -3.86
CA PRO A 120 -9.54 17.14 -3.35
C PRO A 120 -8.09 16.89 -3.78
N THR A 121 -7.34 17.94 -4.09
CA THR A 121 -5.94 17.83 -4.52
C THR A 121 -5.04 18.79 -3.76
N CYS A 122 -3.90 18.29 -3.30
CA CYS A 122 -2.80 19.08 -2.75
C CYS A 122 -1.54 18.22 -2.67
N THR A 123 -0.38 18.88 -2.67
CA THR A 123 0.93 18.27 -2.33
C THR A 123 1.65 19.23 -1.41
N LEU A 124 2.17 18.75 -0.28
CA LEU A 124 2.93 19.57 0.66
C LEU A 124 4.05 18.76 1.29
N ASP A 125 5.29 19.25 1.11
CA ASP A 125 6.47 18.68 1.74
C ASP A 125 6.57 19.10 3.21
N GLY A 126 7.12 18.22 4.05
CA GLY A 126 7.33 18.45 5.48
C GLY A 126 6.06 18.42 6.34
N ALA A 127 4.89 18.12 5.77
CA ALA A 127 3.61 18.13 6.47
C ALA A 127 2.97 16.74 6.55
N GLY A 128 2.23 16.47 7.63
CA GLY A 128 1.41 15.27 7.79
C GLY A 128 -0.03 15.43 7.28
N PHE A 129 -0.43 16.64 6.89
CA PHE A 129 -1.77 16.93 6.41
C PHE A 129 -1.76 18.18 5.53
N CYS A 130 -2.47 18.15 4.41
CA CYS A 130 -2.74 19.34 3.60
C CYS A 130 -4.26 19.56 3.54
N ASN A 131 -4.71 20.71 4.02
CA ASN A 131 -6.08 21.16 3.82
C ASN A 131 -6.15 21.95 2.51
N THR A 132 -7.18 21.72 1.71
CA THR A 132 -7.30 22.33 0.39
C THR A 132 -8.77 22.48 0.01
N GLY A 133 -9.11 23.60 -0.61
CA GLY A 133 -10.38 23.78 -1.33
C GLY A 133 -10.27 23.42 -2.81
N GLU A 134 -9.06 23.11 -3.30
CA GLU A 134 -8.82 22.75 -4.69
C GLU A 134 -9.25 21.31 -4.98
N THR A 135 -9.77 21.11 -6.18
CA THR A 135 -10.24 19.81 -6.66
C THR A 135 -9.67 19.49 -8.03
N MET A 136 -9.52 18.21 -8.34
CA MET A 136 -9.15 17.71 -9.67
C MET A 136 -10.20 16.73 -10.20
N GLN A 137 -10.33 16.66 -11.53
CA GLN A 137 -11.07 15.60 -12.19
C GLN A 137 -10.18 14.37 -12.33
N CYS A 138 -10.65 13.24 -11.83
CA CYS A 138 -9.94 11.98 -11.98
C CYS A 138 -10.08 11.46 -13.41
N THR A 139 -9.09 10.68 -13.85
CA THR A 139 -9.00 10.18 -15.21
C THR A 139 -8.81 8.67 -15.23
N GLY A 140 -9.16 8.05 -16.35
CA GLY A 140 -8.93 6.62 -16.55
C GLY A 140 -9.52 5.76 -15.43
N ASN A 141 -8.68 4.90 -14.85
CA ASN A 141 -9.08 3.95 -13.80
C ASN A 141 -8.89 4.49 -12.37
N GLU A 142 -8.54 5.77 -12.19
CA GLU A 142 -8.38 6.39 -10.87
C GLU A 142 -9.75 6.71 -10.25
N ASN A 143 -10.44 5.66 -9.82
CA ASN A 143 -11.84 5.70 -9.37
C ASN A 143 -11.99 5.87 -7.84
N ASN A 144 -10.95 6.34 -7.16
CA ASN A 144 -10.96 6.61 -5.72
C ASN A 144 -10.26 7.94 -5.43
N CYS A 145 -10.69 8.63 -4.37
CA CYS A 145 -9.89 9.72 -3.80
C CYS A 145 -8.85 9.14 -2.85
N LEU A 146 -7.64 9.70 -2.87
CA LEU A 146 -6.49 9.27 -2.09
C LEU A 146 -6.04 10.38 -1.15
N VAL A 147 -5.66 10.00 0.07
CA VAL A 147 -4.73 10.74 0.93
C VAL A 147 -3.53 9.84 1.17
N GLN A 148 -2.33 10.31 0.82
CA GLN A 148 -1.10 9.60 1.11
C GLN A 148 -0.18 10.48 1.97
N ILE A 149 0.32 9.92 3.06
CA ILE A 149 1.36 10.52 3.90
C ILE A 149 2.60 9.66 3.76
N THR A 150 3.73 10.27 3.42
CA THR A 150 5.01 9.57 3.31
C THR A 150 5.98 10.14 4.33
N LYS A 151 6.67 9.26 5.06
CA LYS A 151 7.76 9.61 5.98
C LYS A 151 8.96 8.77 5.60
N MET A 152 10.08 9.42 5.36
CA MET A 152 11.36 8.79 5.09
C MET A 152 12.34 9.21 6.18
N SER A 153 13.06 8.25 6.75
CA SER A 153 14.12 8.48 7.73
C SER A 153 15.37 7.68 7.38
N GLY A 154 16.54 8.16 7.81
CA GLY A 154 17.84 7.60 7.47
C GLY A 154 18.92 8.67 7.61
N ALA A 155 19.87 8.72 6.66
CA ALA A 155 20.86 9.79 6.61
C ALA A 155 20.25 11.19 6.42
N VAL A 156 19.13 11.25 5.68
CA VAL A 156 18.31 12.45 5.50
C VAL A 156 16.87 12.05 5.76
N SER A 157 16.16 12.84 6.57
CA SER A 157 14.75 12.65 6.84
C SER A 157 13.91 13.58 5.97
N SER A 158 12.83 13.06 5.42
CA SER A 158 11.83 13.85 4.68
C SER A 158 10.44 13.34 5.02
N SER A 159 9.44 14.19 4.82
CA SER A 159 8.05 13.78 4.87
C SER A 159 7.25 14.58 3.88
N GLY A 160 6.06 14.13 3.56
CA GLY A 160 5.14 14.86 2.73
C GLY A 160 3.77 14.24 2.75
N VAL A 161 2.81 15.01 2.29
CA VAL A 161 1.42 14.60 2.14
C VAL A 161 0.94 14.98 0.76
N LEU A 162 0.14 14.10 0.16
CA LEU A 162 -0.56 14.39 -1.07
C LEU A 162 -2.01 13.93 -1.00
N ARG A 163 -2.85 14.61 -1.76
CA ARG A 163 -4.23 14.23 -2.03
C ARG A 163 -4.49 14.25 -3.53
N GLY A 164 -5.35 13.36 -3.98
CA GLY A 164 -5.78 13.35 -5.36
C GLY A 164 -6.58 12.09 -5.69
N CYS A 165 -6.36 11.54 -6.87
CA CYS A 165 -7.05 10.37 -7.38
C CYS A 165 -6.16 9.13 -7.32
N ALA A 166 -6.75 7.95 -7.17
CA ALA A 166 -6.04 6.69 -7.17
C ALA A 166 -6.84 5.55 -7.81
N SER A 167 -6.12 4.68 -8.48
CA SER A 167 -6.64 3.40 -8.96
C SER A 167 -6.97 2.46 -7.79
N PRO A 168 -7.94 1.54 -7.96
CA PRO A 168 -8.30 0.57 -6.91
C PRO A 168 -7.13 -0.30 -6.44
N SER A 169 -6.15 -0.59 -7.31
CA SER A 169 -4.96 -1.36 -6.96
C SER A 169 -4.11 -0.64 -5.91
N ILE A 170 -3.86 0.67 -6.07
CA ILE A 170 -3.13 1.49 -5.08
C ILE A 170 -3.85 1.45 -3.72
N CYS A 171 -5.17 1.59 -3.71
CA CYS A 171 -5.95 1.53 -2.47
C CYS A 171 -5.94 0.13 -1.83
N ARG A 172 -5.92 -0.95 -2.62
CA ARG A 172 -5.83 -2.34 -2.12
C ARG A 172 -4.47 -2.64 -1.50
N ILE A 173 -3.39 -2.11 -2.08
CA ILE A 173 -2.04 -2.23 -1.49
C ILE A 173 -1.99 -1.50 -0.15
N GLY A 174 -2.63 -0.34 -0.06
CA GLY A 174 -2.77 0.40 1.19
C GLY A 174 -1.43 0.85 1.78
N SER A 175 -1.42 1.06 3.10
CA SER A 175 -0.24 1.51 3.83
C SER A 175 0.88 0.47 3.83
N GLN A 176 2.12 0.93 3.66
CA GLN A 176 3.31 0.08 3.51
C GLN A 176 4.48 0.69 4.29
N SER A 177 5.32 -0.18 4.85
CA SER A 177 6.58 0.21 5.48
C SER A 177 7.72 -0.60 4.86
N ILE A 178 8.79 0.08 4.47
CA ILE A 178 10.00 -0.54 3.93
C ILE A 178 11.19 -0.05 4.73
N SER A 179 11.97 -0.98 5.25
CA SER A 179 13.26 -0.72 5.89
C SER A 179 14.34 -1.39 5.09
N ALA A 180 15.18 -0.61 4.41
CA ALA A 180 16.23 -1.15 3.54
C ALA A 180 17.42 -0.19 3.44
N ASN A 181 18.63 -0.74 3.41
CA ASN A 181 19.88 0.02 3.20
C ASN A 181 20.05 1.22 4.17
N GLY A 182 19.56 1.09 5.41
CA GLY A 182 19.59 2.17 6.42
C GLY A 182 18.55 3.28 6.20
N ILE A 183 17.61 3.08 5.28
CA ILE A 183 16.49 3.98 5.00
C ILE A 183 15.21 3.30 5.46
N ASN A 184 14.37 4.01 6.21
CA ASN A 184 13.01 3.59 6.51
C ASN A 184 12.04 4.49 5.76
N VAL A 185 11.07 3.90 5.09
CA VAL A 185 10.01 4.58 4.35
C VAL A 185 8.67 4.05 4.85
N ASP A 186 7.89 4.93 5.48
CA ASP A 186 6.52 4.66 5.88
C ASP A 186 5.58 5.42 4.97
N VAL A 187 4.66 4.70 4.34
CA VAL A 187 3.62 5.23 3.48
C VAL A 187 2.28 4.87 4.10
N GLU A 188 1.51 5.89 4.48
CA GLU A 188 0.13 5.74 4.94
C GLU A 188 -0.81 6.11 3.80
N ILE A 189 -1.74 5.22 3.46
CA ILE A 189 -2.72 5.42 2.38
C ILE A 189 -4.13 5.31 2.95
N THR A 190 -4.94 6.32 2.68
CA THR A 190 -6.39 6.30 2.92
C THR A 190 -7.12 6.59 1.62
N CYS A 191 -8.10 5.76 1.27
CA CYS A 191 -8.93 5.99 0.08
C CYS A 191 -10.41 6.20 0.44
N THR A 192 -11.09 7.08 -0.30
CA THR A 192 -12.53 7.34 -0.17
C THR A 192 -13.20 7.41 -1.55
N GLY A 193 -14.36 6.76 -1.68
CA GLY A 193 -15.10 6.66 -2.95
C GLY A 193 -14.50 5.61 -3.90
N GLY A 194 -15.36 4.92 -4.66
CA GLY A 194 -15.01 3.71 -5.43
C GLY A 194 -15.36 2.43 -4.65
N SER A 195 -16.20 1.57 -5.22
CA SER A 195 -16.65 0.32 -4.58
C SER A 195 -15.46 -0.56 -4.17
N ASN A 196 -15.41 -0.93 -2.88
CA ASN A 196 -14.51 -1.92 -2.24
C ASN A 196 -13.29 -1.40 -1.47
N GLY A 197 -13.39 -0.25 -0.81
CA GLY A 197 -12.63 0.00 0.41
C GLY A 197 -13.30 -0.72 1.58
N VAL A 198 -12.75 -1.84 2.04
CA VAL A 198 -13.11 -2.43 3.33
C VAL A 198 -12.64 -1.47 4.42
N ASN A 199 -13.52 -0.53 4.77
CA ASN A 199 -13.36 0.33 5.92
C ASN A 199 -13.55 -0.51 7.18
N SER A 200 -12.47 -1.07 7.72
CA SER A 200 -12.42 -1.43 9.14
C SER A 200 -12.23 -0.17 9.97
N VAL A 201 -13.22 0.72 9.96
CA VAL A 201 -13.44 1.66 11.05
C VAL A 201 -14.56 1.05 11.88
N VAL A 202 -14.18 0.36 12.94
CA VAL A 202 -15.10 0.02 14.03
C VAL A 202 -15.47 1.33 14.70
N SER A 203 -16.46 2.02 14.15
CA SER A 203 -17.13 3.13 14.81
C SER A 203 -17.97 2.53 15.93
N TYR A 204 -17.53 2.71 17.18
CA TYR A 204 -18.42 2.57 18.33
C TYR A 204 -19.63 3.51 18.10
N PRO A 205 -20.87 3.05 18.39
CA PRO A 205 -22.04 3.87 18.15
C PRO A 205 -22.06 5.05 19.12
N LEU A 206 -22.26 6.25 18.56
CA LEU A 206 -22.83 7.37 19.31
C LEU A 206 -24.20 6.94 19.84
N ALA A 207 -24.26 6.57 21.12
CA ALA A 207 -25.50 6.62 21.87
C ALA A 207 -25.77 8.10 22.21
N ALA A 208 -26.36 8.83 21.26
CA ALA A 208 -27.09 10.04 21.57
C ALA A 208 -28.47 9.62 22.12
N PHE A 209 -28.60 9.55 23.44
CA PHE A 209 -29.91 9.64 24.09
C PHE A 209 -29.92 10.82 25.03
N LEU A 210 -30.78 11.79 24.66
CA LEU A 210 -31.23 12.89 25.47
C LEU A 210 -31.61 12.41 26.88
N LEU A 211 -31.13 13.10 27.91
CA LEU A 211 -31.92 13.34 29.11
C LEU A 211 -31.67 14.79 29.58
N LEU A 212 -32.67 15.63 29.31
CA LEU A 212 -32.87 16.92 29.93
C LEU A 212 -33.36 16.72 31.37
N LYS A 213 -32.66 17.38 32.30
CA LYS A 213 -33.14 18.03 33.54
C LYS A 213 -33.69 17.18 34.71
N LEU A 214 -33.40 17.73 35.91
CA LEU A 214 -33.93 17.46 37.27
C LEU A 214 -33.14 16.38 38.00
N PHE A 215 -32.50 16.62 39.14
CA PHE A 215 -32.99 17.31 40.34
C PHE A 215 -31.89 18.05 41.11
N ASP A 216 -32.27 19.21 41.68
CA ASP A 216 -31.67 19.83 42.86
C ASP A 216 -31.78 18.91 44.08
N PHE A 217 -30.66 18.63 44.76
CA PHE A 217 -30.41 18.89 46.18
C PHE A 217 -28.93 18.59 46.52
#